data_AF-A0A5E4QY01-F1
#
_entry.id   AF-A0A5E4QY01-F1
#
_cell.length_a   1.000
_cell.length_b   1.000
_cell.length_c   1.000
_cell.angle_alpha   90.00
_cell.angle_beta   90.00
_cell.angle_gamma   90.00
#
_symmetry.space_group_name_H-M   'P 1'
#
loop_
_entity.id
_entity.type
_entity.pdbx_description
1 polymer ?
#
loop_
_entity_poly.entity_id
_entity_poly.type
_entity_poly.pdbx_seq_one_letter_code
_entity_poly.pdbx_strand_id
1 'polypeptide(L)'
;MTLLDAVIKAQINGSVHKTSPPPEISEIIKIQRKRKKNKNKYTTKSKVDTKPYAYDPSRLYRNLPQWISDIRNLYTENAKMGKIDSRWEKQLPRNKQYYQNRLDSYKRIQRDNKALYKRIMTTEPRLTKASSLNQDWKTTKQTIIDMASKEFVLFPVKDEEVIEDKAFIAPAGVRRPRVYITLGIRNAAAMGTICLELFTEVCPKTCQLFLELLDGGGAGYGYVGTKLFRKIPKLYCSGGDVVYDNGFGCYAQRGRYRPIGAENYHFSHSMPGITLCQDYL
;
A
#
# COMPACT_ATOMS: atom_id res chain seq x y z
N MET A 1 -27.95 -2.97 -6.57
CA MET A 1 -27.46 -2.50 -5.25
C MET A 1 -26.64 -1.26 -5.52
N THR A 2 -27.22 -0.08 -5.38
CA THR A 2 -26.50 1.17 -5.65
C THR A 2 -25.51 1.46 -4.50
N LEU A 3 -24.45 2.21 -4.79
CA LEU A 3 -23.47 2.62 -3.76
C LEU A 3 -24.13 3.42 -2.64
N LEU A 4 -25.21 4.13 -2.96
CA LEU A 4 -26.10 4.80 -2.02
C LEU A 4 -26.80 3.82 -1.07
N ASP A 5 -27.33 2.71 -1.59
CA ASP A 5 -27.97 1.68 -0.76
C ASP A 5 -26.96 1.03 0.21
N ALA A 6 -25.71 0.83 -0.23
CA ALA A 6 -24.66 0.27 0.62
C ALA A 6 -24.23 1.24 1.73
N VAL A 7 -24.15 2.54 1.43
CA VAL A 7 -23.82 3.60 2.40
C VAL A 7 -24.93 3.79 3.42
N ILE A 8 -26.20 3.77 2.99
CA ILE A 8 -27.35 3.86 3.89
C ILE A 8 -27.41 2.63 4.81
N LYS A 9 -27.14 1.43 4.27
CA LYS A 9 -27.10 0.19 5.07
C LYS A 9 -25.92 0.17 6.06
N ALA A 10 -24.79 0.78 5.71
CA ALA A 10 -23.64 0.95 6.61
C ALA A 10 -23.89 1.99 7.71
N GLN A 11 -24.68 3.05 7.44
CA GLN A 11 -25.08 4.02 8.45
C GLN A 11 -26.12 3.45 9.42
N ILE A 12 -27.09 2.66 8.93
CA ILE A 12 -28.12 2.03 9.78
C ILE A 12 -27.50 0.98 10.72
N ASN A 13 -26.48 0.25 10.28
CA ASN A 13 -25.78 -0.74 11.10
C ASN A 13 -24.69 -0.14 12.03
N GLY A 14 -24.50 1.19 11.99
CA GLY A 14 -23.45 1.89 12.74
C GLY A 14 -23.80 2.26 14.19
N SER A 15 -25.05 2.10 14.62
CA SER A 15 -25.45 2.38 16.02
C SER A 15 -25.30 1.15 16.92
N VAL A 16 -24.10 0.57 16.94
CA VAL A 16 -23.71 -0.26 18.08
C VAL A 16 -23.44 0.70 19.23
N HIS A 17 -24.28 0.66 20.27
CA HIS A 17 -24.03 1.34 21.54
C HIS A 17 -22.62 0.99 22.02
N LYS A 18 -21.65 1.88 21.79
CA LYS A 18 -20.37 1.83 22.47
C LYS A 18 -20.62 2.31 23.89
N THR A 19 -20.85 1.37 24.80
CA THR A 19 -20.79 1.64 26.24
C THR A 19 -19.46 2.31 26.53
N SER A 20 -19.51 3.44 27.24
CA SER A 20 -18.34 4.12 27.80
C SER A 20 -17.39 3.09 28.44
N PRO A 21 -16.05 3.29 28.39
CA PRO A 21 -15.16 2.46 29.19
C PRO A 21 -15.62 2.51 30.66
N PRO A 22 -15.57 1.39 31.39
CA PRO A 22 -16.05 1.35 32.76
C PRO A 22 -15.28 2.36 33.61
N PRO A 23 -15.93 3.05 34.56
CA PRO A 23 -15.26 4.02 35.42
C PRO A 23 -14.12 3.37 36.17
N GLU A 24 -13.03 4.11 36.37
CA GLU A 24 -11.87 3.68 37.15
C GLU A 24 -12.33 3.14 38.50
N ILE A 25 -12.04 1.85 38.74
CA ILE A 25 -12.37 1.16 39.97
C ILE A 25 -11.54 1.80 41.09
N SER A 26 -12.16 2.69 41.86
CA SER A 26 -11.60 3.32 43.07
C SER A 26 -11.71 2.43 44.31
N GLU A 27 -11.97 1.14 44.14
CA GLU A 27 -12.05 0.18 45.24
C GLU A 27 -10.77 -0.65 45.32
N ILE A 28 -9.95 -0.31 46.32
CA ILE A 28 -8.83 -1.10 46.79
C ILE A 28 -9.37 -2.47 47.21
N ILE A 29 -9.21 -3.48 46.36
CA ILE A 29 -9.51 -4.88 46.69
C ILE A 29 -8.59 -5.28 47.85
N LYS A 30 -9.12 -5.30 49.08
CA LYS A 30 -8.43 -5.84 50.26
C LYS A 30 -8.30 -7.36 50.11
N ILE A 31 -7.19 -7.80 49.53
CA ILE A 31 -6.82 -9.22 49.52
C ILE A 31 -6.53 -9.65 50.97
N GLN A 32 -7.47 -10.33 51.60
CA GLN A 32 -7.22 -10.99 52.89
C GLN A 32 -6.37 -12.24 52.68
N ARG A 33 -5.05 -12.12 52.88
CA ARG A 33 -4.15 -13.27 52.96
C ARG A 33 -4.28 -13.95 54.33
N LYS A 34 -4.94 -15.10 54.38
CA LYS A 34 -4.90 -15.99 55.56
C LYS A 34 -3.47 -16.50 55.76
N ARG A 35 -2.88 -16.18 56.92
CA ARG A 35 -1.55 -16.67 57.34
C ARG A 35 -1.63 -18.14 57.77
N LYS A 36 -0.97 -19.05 57.05
CA LYS A 36 -0.54 -20.34 57.64
C LYS A 36 0.64 -20.06 58.59
N LYS A 37 0.52 -20.51 59.84
CA LYS A 37 1.62 -20.42 60.83
C LYS A 37 2.67 -21.49 60.50
N ASN A 38 3.80 -21.08 59.94
CA ASN A 38 4.99 -21.92 59.97
C ASN A 38 5.60 -21.85 61.38
N LYS A 39 5.47 -22.96 62.12
CA LYS A 39 6.26 -23.22 63.32
C LYS A 39 7.66 -23.60 62.85
N ASN A 40 8.60 -22.66 62.97
CA ASN A 40 10.02 -22.87 63.28
C ASN A 40 10.65 -21.48 63.42
N LYS A 41 10.88 -21.06 64.68
CA LYS A 41 11.60 -19.82 65.02
C LYS A 41 13.10 -20.10 64.88
N TYR A 42 13.69 -19.69 63.76
CA TYR A 42 15.10 -19.34 63.71
C TYR A 42 15.17 -17.84 63.42
N THR A 43 15.53 -17.05 64.42
CA THR A 43 15.82 -15.62 64.27
C THR A 43 17.17 -15.47 63.59
N THR A 44 17.19 -15.53 62.26
CA THR A 44 18.38 -15.17 61.49
C THR A 44 18.45 -13.64 61.46
N LYS A 45 19.37 -13.05 62.23
CA LYS A 45 19.73 -11.64 62.04
C LYS A 45 20.36 -11.55 60.66
N SER A 46 19.70 -10.92 59.69
CA SER A 46 20.34 -10.57 58.42
C SER A 46 21.45 -9.57 58.72
N LYS A 47 22.69 -10.05 58.79
CA LYS A 47 23.85 -9.18 58.75
C LYS A 47 24.00 -8.77 57.29
N VAL A 48 23.35 -7.67 56.92
CA VAL A 48 23.66 -6.99 55.66
C VAL A 48 25.07 -6.47 55.88
N ASP A 49 26.06 -7.10 55.24
CA ASP A 49 27.39 -6.52 55.17
C ASP A 49 27.27 -5.24 54.36
N THR A 50 27.08 -4.12 55.05
CA THR A 50 27.12 -2.77 54.46
C THR A 50 28.55 -2.32 54.23
N LYS A 51 29.54 -3.17 54.55
CA LYS A 51 30.93 -2.93 54.20
C LYS A 51 31.05 -3.04 52.68
N PRO A 52 31.46 -1.96 51.99
CA PRO A 52 31.73 -2.06 50.56
C PRO A 52 32.81 -3.13 50.36
N TYR A 53 32.73 -3.84 49.23
CA TYR A 53 33.70 -4.87 48.87
C TYR A 53 35.13 -4.31 49.04
N ALA A 54 36.05 -5.12 49.57
CA ALA A 54 37.45 -4.71 49.67
C ALA A 54 37.96 -4.33 48.28
N TYR A 55 38.42 -3.09 48.15
CA TYR A 55 38.91 -2.56 46.90
C TYR A 55 40.18 -3.31 46.47
N ASP A 56 40.13 -4.01 45.34
CA ASP A 56 41.27 -4.67 44.72
C ASP A 56 41.88 -3.74 43.65
N PRO A 57 43.04 -3.10 43.91
CA PRO A 57 43.64 -2.13 43.00
C PRO A 57 44.14 -2.76 41.69
N SER A 58 44.30 -4.09 41.67
CA SER A 58 44.86 -4.87 40.57
C SER A 58 43.92 -4.97 39.36
N ARG A 59 42.62 -4.69 39.55
CA ARG A 59 41.56 -4.86 38.54
C ARG A 59 41.25 -3.59 37.74
N LEU A 60 42.12 -2.59 37.78
CA LEU A 60 41.83 -1.27 37.21
C LEU A 60 42.56 -1.04 35.88
N TYR A 61 41.76 -0.68 34.87
CA TYR A 61 42.27 -0.09 33.63
C TYR A 61 42.96 1.24 33.95
N ARG A 62 44.21 1.42 33.54
CA ARG A 62 45.05 2.58 33.93
C ARG A 62 44.55 3.93 33.40
N ASN A 63 43.58 3.98 32.49
CA ASN A 63 43.17 5.19 31.78
C ASN A 63 41.65 5.44 31.91
N LEU A 64 41.15 5.72 33.12
CA LEU A 64 39.74 6.11 33.29
C LEU A 64 39.52 7.59 32.90
N PRO A 65 38.38 7.93 32.28
CA PRO A 65 37.95 9.31 32.07
C PRO A 65 37.86 10.11 33.37
N GLN A 66 38.22 11.39 33.31
CA GLN A 66 38.37 12.31 34.47
C GLN A 66 37.21 12.25 35.46
N TRP A 67 35.95 12.29 34.98
CA TRP A 67 34.77 12.33 35.84
C TRP A 67 34.58 11.07 36.70
N ILE A 68 35.11 9.92 36.26
CA ILE A 68 35.07 8.68 37.04
C ILE A 68 36.16 8.71 38.13
N SER A 69 37.28 9.36 37.87
CA SER A 69 38.29 9.63 38.90
C SER A 69 37.76 10.56 39.99
N ASP A 70 36.98 11.58 39.62
CA ASP A 70 36.41 12.54 40.57
C ASP A 70 35.38 11.90 41.49
N ILE A 71 34.49 11.05 40.95
CA ILE A 71 33.54 10.28 41.76
C ILE A 71 34.25 9.29 42.69
N ARG A 72 35.34 8.67 42.22
CA ARG A 72 36.16 7.76 43.03
C ARG A 72 36.83 8.50 44.18
N ASN A 73 37.39 9.69 43.94
CA ASN A 73 38.01 10.52 44.96
C ASN A 73 37.00 10.91 46.06
N LEU A 74 35.80 11.35 45.65
CA LEU A 74 34.68 11.66 46.54
C LEU A 74 34.26 10.46 47.40
N TYR A 75 34.20 9.27 46.81
CA TYR A 75 33.91 8.03 47.53
C TYR A 75 35.02 7.64 48.51
N THR A 76 36.29 7.79 48.14
CA THR A 76 37.41 7.50 49.04
C THR A 76 37.54 8.50 50.18
N GLU A 77 37.21 9.77 49.96
CA GLU A 77 37.13 10.78 51.03
C GLU A 77 36.00 10.44 52.02
N ASN A 78 34.82 10.11 51.50
CA ASN A 78 33.67 9.70 52.32
C ASN A 78 33.90 8.37 53.06
N ALA A 79 34.68 7.45 52.48
CA ALA A 79 34.97 6.14 53.07
C ALA A 79 36.12 6.16 54.09
N LYS A 80 37.10 7.07 53.96
CA LYS A 80 38.23 7.18 54.90
C LYS A 80 37.91 8.04 56.12
N MET A 81 37.06 9.06 55.98
CA MET A 81 36.67 9.93 57.09
C MET A 81 35.26 9.57 57.56
N GLY A 82 35.13 8.37 58.17
CA GLY A 82 33.91 7.86 58.79
C GLY A 82 33.41 8.63 60.02
N LYS A 83 33.74 9.92 60.10
CA LYS A 83 33.16 10.90 61.01
C LYS A 83 32.90 12.15 60.20
N ILE A 84 31.70 12.71 60.34
CA ILE A 84 31.41 14.09 59.97
C ILE A 84 32.24 14.94 60.94
N ASP A 85 33.53 15.05 60.67
CA ASP A 85 34.44 15.91 61.39
C ASP A 85 34.32 17.29 60.76
N SER A 86 33.71 18.19 61.52
CA SER A 86 33.60 19.62 61.28
C SER A 86 34.97 20.30 61.25
N ARG A 87 35.88 19.90 60.35
CA ARG A 87 37.07 20.69 59.99
C ARG A 87 36.70 21.64 58.86
N TRP A 88 36.02 22.71 59.23
CA TRP A 88 35.74 23.84 58.34
C TRP A 88 37.00 24.72 58.18
N GLU A 89 38.08 24.17 57.62
CA GLU A 89 39.22 25.01 57.19
C GLU A 89 38.96 25.67 55.82
N LYS A 90 37.95 25.18 55.09
CA LYS A 90 37.37 25.90 53.96
C LYS A 90 36.07 26.55 54.42
N GLN A 91 36.02 27.89 54.43
CA GLN A 91 34.74 28.58 54.47
C GLN A 91 33.88 28.04 53.32
N LEU A 92 32.75 27.41 53.65
CA LEU A 92 31.74 27.11 52.65
C LEU A 92 31.34 28.43 51.98
N PRO A 93 31.24 28.49 50.64
CA PRO A 93 30.79 29.70 49.96
C PRO A 93 29.43 30.09 50.54
N ARG A 94 29.28 31.36 50.95
CA ARG A 94 28.12 31.88 51.71
C ARG A 94 26.83 31.24 51.19
N ASN A 95 26.06 30.59 52.07
CA ASN A 95 24.81 29.85 51.80
C ASN A 95 23.77 30.57 50.90
N LYS A 96 23.96 31.87 50.61
CA LYS A 96 23.13 32.67 49.70
C LYS A 96 23.50 32.52 48.21
N GLN A 97 24.70 32.08 47.85
CA GLN A 97 25.12 32.03 46.44
C GLN A 97 24.28 31.05 45.61
N TYR A 98 24.07 29.84 46.13
CA TYR A 98 23.22 28.84 45.45
C TYR A 98 21.76 29.29 45.32
N TYR A 99 21.25 29.95 46.35
CA TYR A 99 19.90 30.52 46.33
C TYR A 99 19.77 31.65 45.29
N GLN A 100 20.75 32.56 45.24
CA GLN A 100 20.80 33.64 44.26
C GLN A 100 20.91 33.10 42.84
N ASN A 101 21.81 32.14 42.59
CA ASN A 101 21.94 31.48 41.29
C ASN A 101 20.64 30.81 40.84
N ARG A 102 19.91 30.18 41.77
CA ARG A 102 18.60 29.58 41.49
C ARG A 102 17.53 30.63 41.20
N LEU A 103 17.47 31.71 41.97
CA LEU A 103 16.57 32.84 41.71
C LEU A 103 16.85 33.48 40.34
N ASP A 104 18.12 33.68 39.98
CA ASP A 104 18.50 34.25 38.69
C ASP A 104 18.15 33.30 37.53
N SER A 105 18.24 31.99 37.77
CA SER A 105 17.78 30.98 36.81
C SER A 105 16.27 31.06 36.60
N TYR A 106 15.47 31.19 37.65
CA TYR A 106 14.02 31.38 37.51
C TYR A 106 13.67 32.69 36.81
N LYS A 107 14.38 33.79 37.10
CA LYS A 107 14.20 35.06 36.40
C LYS A 107 14.52 34.95 34.91
N ARG A 108 15.56 34.19 34.53
CA ARG A 108 15.89 33.91 33.12
C ARG A 108 14.76 33.13 32.45
N ILE A 109 14.35 32.01 33.04
CA ILE A 109 13.24 31.18 32.53
C ILE A 109 11.98 32.03 32.34
N GLN A 110 11.66 32.90 33.30
CA GLN A 110 10.48 33.76 33.21
C GLN A 110 10.60 34.79 32.07
N ARG A 111 11.80 35.35 31.84
CA ARG A 111 12.06 36.24 30.71
C ARG A 111 11.91 35.51 29.38
N ASP A 112 12.47 34.30 29.27
CA ASP A 112 12.41 33.48 28.07
C ASP A 112 10.97 33.05 27.77
N ASN A 113 10.22 32.62 28.79
CA ASN A 113 8.80 32.29 28.67
C ASN A 113 7.98 33.50 28.19
N LYS A 114 8.24 34.70 28.73
CA LYS A 114 7.55 35.92 28.30
C LYS A 114 7.91 36.29 26.85
N ALA A 115 9.16 36.09 26.44
CA ALA A 115 9.60 36.33 25.07
C ALA A 115 8.96 35.34 24.08
N LEU A 116 8.89 34.06 24.44
CA LEU A 116 8.25 33.02 23.65
C LEU A 116 6.74 33.28 23.50
N TYR A 117 6.07 33.62 24.59
CA TYR A 117 4.65 33.98 24.56
C TYR A 117 4.38 35.17 23.63
N LYS A 118 5.21 36.22 23.72
CA LYS A 118 5.10 37.37 22.80
C LYS A 118 5.26 36.93 21.35
N ARG A 119 6.26 36.09 21.04
CA ARG A 119 6.46 35.56 19.69
C ARG A 119 5.21 34.84 19.19
N ILE A 120 4.67 33.88 19.94
CA ILE A 120 3.46 33.13 19.57
C ILE A 120 2.29 34.07 19.26
N MET A 121 2.07 35.08 20.09
CA MET A 121 0.96 36.02 19.91
C MET A 121 1.16 36.98 18.73
N THR A 122 2.40 37.36 18.43
CA THR A 122 2.71 38.28 17.32
C THR A 122 2.86 37.59 15.97
N THR A 123 3.22 36.30 15.95
CA THR A 123 3.46 35.57 14.70
C THR A 123 2.14 35.25 14.03
N GLU A 124 1.97 35.70 12.79
CA GLU A 124 0.88 35.23 11.95
C GLU A 124 1.06 33.72 11.66
N PRO A 125 -0.02 32.92 11.69
CA PRO A 125 0.06 31.52 11.35
C PRO A 125 0.45 31.36 9.88
N ARG A 126 1.38 30.45 9.59
CA ARG A 126 1.79 30.11 8.21
C ARG A 126 0.68 29.48 7.37
N LEU A 127 -0.45 29.15 7.97
CA LEU A 127 -1.56 28.47 7.33
C LEU A 127 -2.48 29.48 6.65
N THR A 128 -3.00 29.08 5.50
CA THR A 128 -4.07 29.80 4.79
C THR A 128 -5.26 30.03 5.72
N LYS A 129 -5.93 31.18 5.60
CA LYS A 129 -7.12 31.51 6.39
C LYS A 129 -8.15 30.39 6.29
N ALA A 130 -8.83 30.08 7.40
CA ALA A 130 -9.85 29.03 7.45
C ALA A 130 -10.96 29.22 6.39
N SER A 131 -11.24 30.46 6.01
CA SER A 131 -12.16 30.80 4.91
C SER A 131 -11.71 30.24 3.56
N SER A 132 -10.41 30.32 3.24
CA SER A 132 -9.83 29.78 2.00
C SER A 132 -9.96 28.27 1.96
N LEU A 133 -9.59 27.60 3.06
CA LEU A 133 -9.70 26.14 3.17
C LEU A 133 -11.14 25.65 3.02
N ASN A 134 -12.12 26.40 3.56
CA ASN A 134 -13.53 26.08 3.40
C ASN A 134 -14.02 26.28 1.95
N GLN A 135 -13.46 27.24 1.21
CA GLN A 135 -13.74 27.41 -0.21
C GLN A 135 -13.15 26.24 -1.01
N ASP A 136 -11.88 25.90 -0.79
CA ASP A 136 -11.22 24.78 -1.45
C ASP A 136 -11.94 23.44 -1.18
N TRP A 137 -12.42 23.26 0.04
CA TRP A 137 -13.23 22.09 0.40
C TRP A 137 -14.56 22.04 -0.36
N LYS A 138 -15.25 23.18 -0.53
CA LYS A 138 -16.49 23.24 -1.33
C LYS A 138 -16.21 22.87 -2.79
N THR A 139 -15.14 23.40 -3.37
CA THR A 139 -14.73 23.10 -4.75
C THR A 139 -14.41 21.62 -4.90
N THR A 140 -13.60 21.06 -4.00
CA THR A 140 -13.21 19.64 -4.01
C THR A 140 -14.42 18.72 -3.84
N LYS A 141 -15.36 19.09 -2.97
CA LYS A 141 -16.59 18.32 -2.80
C LYS A 141 -17.44 18.33 -4.07
N GLN A 142 -17.56 19.47 -4.74
CA GLN A 142 -18.30 19.59 -6.00
C GLN A 142 -17.65 18.76 -7.11
N THR A 143 -16.31 18.78 -7.23
CA THR A 143 -15.61 17.98 -8.24
C THR A 143 -15.77 16.48 -7.99
N ILE A 144 -15.70 16.03 -6.73
CA ILE A 144 -15.94 14.62 -6.39
C ILE A 144 -17.35 14.19 -6.79
N ILE A 145 -18.36 15.00 -6.49
CA ILE A 145 -19.76 14.71 -6.85
C ILE A 145 -19.93 14.68 -8.37
N ASP A 146 -19.37 15.65 -9.09
CA ASP A 146 -19.40 15.71 -10.56
C ASP A 146 -18.71 14.49 -11.18
N MET A 147 -17.50 14.14 -10.73
CA MET A 147 -16.76 12.97 -11.20
C MET A 147 -17.48 11.66 -10.89
N ALA A 148 -18.15 11.56 -9.74
CA ALA A 148 -18.93 10.38 -9.38
C ALA A 148 -20.25 10.25 -10.17
N SER A 149 -20.79 11.37 -10.67
CA SER A 149 -21.98 11.37 -11.53
C SER A 149 -21.70 10.96 -12.97
N LYS A 150 -20.45 11.09 -13.42
CA LYS A 150 -20.01 10.68 -14.75
C LYS A 150 -19.88 9.17 -14.84
N GLU A 151 -20.13 8.63 -16.02
CA GLU A 151 -19.93 7.20 -16.28
C GLU A 151 -18.45 6.84 -16.10
N PHE A 152 -18.17 5.80 -15.30
CA PHE A 152 -16.81 5.35 -15.07
C PHE A 152 -16.28 4.66 -16.31
N VAL A 153 -15.46 5.37 -17.08
CA VAL A 153 -14.77 4.83 -18.27
C VAL A 153 -13.31 4.55 -17.90
N LEU A 154 -12.97 3.27 -17.68
CA LEU A 154 -11.62 2.83 -17.29
C LEU A 154 -10.56 3.15 -18.36
N PHE A 155 -10.96 3.20 -19.63
CA PHE A 155 -10.12 3.56 -20.76
C PHE A 155 -10.91 4.50 -21.67
N PRO A 156 -10.63 5.83 -21.67
CA PRO A 156 -11.32 6.74 -22.56
C PRO A 156 -11.10 6.27 -24.00
N VAL A 157 -12.18 6.18 -24.77
CA VAL A 157 -12.11 5.90 -26.21
C VAL A 157 -11.28 7.02 -26.82
N LYS A 158 -10.11 6.68 -27.35
CA LYS A 158 -9.32 7.61 -28.14
C LYS A 158 -9.82 7.48 -29.57
N ASP A 159 -10.25 8.59 -30.15
CA ASP A 159 -10.50 8.68 -31.58
C ASP A 159 -9.15 8.52 -32.28
N GLU A 160 -8.83 7.31 -32.71
CA GLU A 160 -7.69 7.05 -33.59
C GLU A 160 -8.18 7.19 -35.04
N GLU A 161 -7.41 7.90 -35.86
CA GLU A 161 -7.71 8.03 -37.29
C GLU A 161 -7.77 6.65 -37.93
N VAL A 162 -8.92 6.33 -38.54
CA VAL A 162 -9.10 5.08 -39.27
C VAL A 162 -8.30 5.20 -40.57
N ILE A 163 -7.15 4.54 -40.66
CA ILE A 163 -6.31 4.51 -41.85
C ILE A 163 -6.95 3.55 -42.87
N GLU A 164 -8.05 3.94 -43.52
CA GLU A 164 -8.71 3.07 -44.50
C GLU A 164 -7.94 3.04 -45.83
N ASP A 165 -7.23 1.95 -46.10
CA ASP A 165 -6.63 1.73 -47.41
C ASP A 165 -7.71 1.37 -48.44
N LYS A 166 -7.67 2.03 -49.60
CA LYS A 166 -8.60 1.81 -50.72
C LYS A 166 -8.62 0.36 -51.22
N ALA A 167 -7.55 -0.40 -50.99
CA ALA A 167 -7.43 -1.79 -51.39
C ALA A 167 -8.42 -2.73 -50.68
N PHE A 168 -8.88 -2.38 -49.47
CA PHE A 168 -9.82 -3.22 -48.72
C PHE A 168 -11.29 -2.94 -49.02
N ILE A 169 -11.59 -1.93 -49.85
CA ILE A 169 -12.96 -1.59 -50.25
C ILE A 169 -13.58 -2.78 -50.99
N ALA A 170 -14.80 -3.15 -50.62
CA ALA A 170 -15.51 -4.25 -51.27
C ALA A 170 -15.81 -3.89 -52.75
N PRO A 171 -15.54 -4.80 -53.70
CA PRO A 171 -15.93 -4.60 -55.09
C PRO A 171 -17.46 -4.52 -55.22
N ALA A 172 -17.94 -3.77 -56.21
CA ALA A 172 -19.36 -3.52 -56.40
C ALA A 172 -20.15 -4.83 -56.58
N GLY A 173 -21.19 -5.02 -55.75
CA GLY A 173 -22.07 -6.20 -55.80
C GLY A 173 -21.64 -7.40 -54.95
N VAL A 174 -20.48 -7.34 -54.28
CA VAL A 174 -20.03 -8.41 -53.38
C VAL A 174 -20.43 -8.10 -51.94
N ARG A 175 -21.14 -9.04 -51.30
CA ARG A 175 -21.51 -8.95 -49.88
C ARG A 175 -20.62 -9.86 -49.06
N ARG A 176 -19.74 -9.27 -48.25
CA ARG A 176 -18.86 -10.01 -47.33
C ARG A 176 -19.61 -10.37 -46.03
N PRO A 177 -19.41 -11.57 -45.48
CA PRO A 177 -19.99 -11.94 -44.20
C PRO A 177 -19.27 -11.18 -43.06
N ARG A 178 -20.06 -10.79 -42.07
CA ARG A 178 -19.59 -10.12 -40.85
C ARG A 178 -19.81 -11.02 -39.65
N VAL A 179 -18.78 -11.16 -38.83
CA VAL A 179 -18.77 -11.98 -37.62
C VAL A 179 -18.53 -11.08 -36.41
N TYR A 180 -19.17 -11.41 -35.30
CA TYR A 180 -18.99 -10.73 -34.03
C TYR A 180 -18.29 -11.64 -33.02
N ILE A 181 -17.21 -11.15 -32.42
CA ILE A 181 -16.46 -11.87 -31.37
C ILE A 181 -16.52 -11.04 -30.10
N THR A 182 -17.16 -11.57 -29.06
CA THR A 182 -17.18 -10.93 -27.75
C THR A 182 -15.95 -11.31 -26.95
N LEU A 183 -15.20 -10.32 -26.50
CA LEU A 183 -14.02 -10.50 -25.65
C LEU A 183 -14.40 -10.29 -24.18
N GLY A 184 -13.97 -11.22 -23.34
CA GLY A 184 -14.12 -11.14 -21.89
C GLY A 184 -12.82 -11.45 -21.17
N ILE A 185 -12.61 -10.82 -20.03
CA ILE A 185 -11.55 -11.22 -19.09
C ILE A 185 -12.14 -12.28 -18.15
N ARG A 186 -11.41 -13.36 -17.91
CA ARG A 186 -11.84 -14.42 -16.99
C ARG A 186 -12.15 -13.81 -15.61
N ASN A 187 -13.34 -14.08 -15.08
CA ASN A 187 -13.85 -13.57 -13.81
C ASN A 187 -14.04 -12.03 -13.74
N ALA A 188 -14.18 -11.35 -14.88
CA ALA A 188 -14.45 -9.92 -14.94
C ALA A 188 -15.51 -9.59 -16.00
N ALA A 189 -15.84 -8.29 -16.13
CA ALA A 189 -16.82 -7.81 -17.10
C ALA A 189 -16.37 -8.05 -18.55
N ALA A 190 -17.33 -8.14 -19.47
CA ALA A 190 -17.05 -8.18 -20.91
C ALA A 190 -16.30 -6.91 -21.32
N MET A 191 -15.21 -7.06 -22.08
CA MET A 191 -14.40 -5.92 -22.54
C MET A 191 -15.07 -5.20 -23.71
N GLY A 192 -15.73 -5.95 -24.59
CA GLY A 192 -16.36 -5.42 -25.79
C GLY A 192 -16.58 -6.49 -26.85
N THR A 193 -17.15 -6.09 -27.98
CA THR A 193 -17.39 -6.96 -29.14
C THR A 193 -16.64 -6.43 -30.34
N ILE A 194 -15.86 -7.29 -30.98
CA ILE A 194 -15.14 -7.00 -32.23
C ILE A 194 -16.01 -7.47 -33.40
N CYS A 195 -16.20 -6.61 -34.39
CA CYS A 195 -16.81 -6.97 -35.67
C CYS A 195 -15.70 -7.22 -36.69
N LEU A 196 -15.71 -8.39 -37.32
CA LEU A 196 -14.78 -8.76 -38.38
C LEU A 196 -15.54 -8.95 -39.69
N GLU A 197 -15.02 -8.41 -40.78
CA GLU A 197 -15.52 -8.64 -42.13
C GLU A 197 -14.57 -9.61 -42.85
N LEU A 198 -15.11 -10.70 -43.41
CA LEU A 198 -14.30 -11.75 -44.04
C LEU A 198 -14.23 -11.57 -45.56
N PHE A 199 -13.02 -11.65 -46.11
CA PHE A 199 -12.74 -11.50 -47.54
C PHE A 199 -12.97 -12.81 -48.31
N THR A 200 -14.23 -13.27 -48.34
CA THR A 200 -14.62 -14.56 -48.95
C THR A 200 -14.32 -14.65 -50.44
N GLU A 201 -14.29 -13.52 -51.15
CA GLU A 201 -13.99 -13.45 -52.57
C GLU A 201 -12.51 -13.68 -52.89
N VAL A 202 -11.62 -13.40 -51.93
CA VAL A 202 -10.17 -13.58 -52.09
C VAL A 202 -9.72 -14.89 -51.45
N CYS A 203 -10.14 -15.17 -50.22
CA CYS A 203 -9.70 -16.34 -49.44
C CYS A 203 -10.89 -17.22 -49.00
N PRO A 204 -11.62 -17.86 -49.92
CA PRO A 204 -12.83 -18.61 -49.58
C PRO A 204 -12.56 -19.79 -48.62
N LYS A 205 -11.46 -20.53 -48.79
CA LYS A 205 -11.16 -21.70 -47.94
C LYS A 205 -10.79 -21.29 -46.53
N THR A 206 -9.98 -20.24 -46.40
CA THR A 206 -9.60 -19.68 -45.09
C THR A 206 -10.80 -19.11 -44.36
N CYS A 207 -11.66 -18.36 -45.06
CA CYS A 207 -12.88 -17.80 -44.47
C CYS A 207 -13.86 -18.90 -44.03
N GLN A 208 -14.02 -19.96 -44.84
CA GLN A 208 -14.87 -21.09 -44.49
C GLN A 208 -14.37 -21.81 -43.23
N LEU A 209 -13.07 -22.08 -43.13
CA LEU A 209 -12.49 -22.69 -41.92
C LEU A 209 -12.71 -21.81 -40.68
N PHE A 210 -12.56 -20.49 -40.82
CA PHE A 210 -12.80 -19.55 -39.73
C PHE A 210 -14.25 -19.60 -39.26
N LEU A 211 -15.22 -19.63 -40.19
CA LEU A 211 -16.65 -19.77 -39.89
C LEU A 211 -16.96 -21.11 -39.21
N GLU A 212 -16.39 -22.22 -39.70
CA GLU A 212 -16.56 -23.55 -39.09
C GLU A 212 -16.09 -23.58 -37.62
N LEU A 213 -15.00 -22.89 -37.29
CA LEU A 213 -14.46 -22.79 -35.94
C LEU A 213 -15.24 -21.81 -35.04
N LEU A 214 -15.89 -20.81 -35.62
CA LEU A 214 -16.79 -19.90 -34.89
C LEU A 214 -18.08 -20.60 -34.47
N ASP A 215 -18.66 -21.39 -35.37
CA ASP A 215 -19.85 -22.19 -35.11
C ASP A 215 -19.57 -23.36 -34.14
N GLY A 216 -18.30 -23.60 -33.84
CA GLY A 216 -17.84 -24.57 -32.85
C GLY A 216 -17.72 -26.00 -33.36
N GLY A 217 -18.02 -26.24 -34.64
CA GLY A 217 -17.95 -27.52 -35.34
C GLY A 217 -18.69 -28.69 -34.66
N GLY A 218 -19.35 -29.57 -35.40
CA GLY A 218 -19.90 -30.82 -34.84
C GLY A 218 -18.86 -31.79 -34.22
N ALA A 219 -17.60 -31.38 -34.11
CA ALA A 219 -16.45 -32.15 -33.63
C ALA A 219 -15.85 -31.61 -32.31
N GLY A 220 -16.44 -30.58 -31.68
CA GLY A 220 -16.03 -30.09 -30.36
C GLY A 220 -14.83 -29.13 -30.33
N TYR A 221 -14.38 -28.64 -31.48
CA TYR A 221 -13.33 -27.63 -31.59
C TYR A 221 -13.92 -26.30 -32.06
N GLY A 222 -13.68 -25.23 -31.30
CA GLY A 222 -14.18 -23.92 -31.64
C GLY A 222 -13.48 -22.79 -30.90
N TYR A 223 -13.70 -21.56 -31.36
CA TYR A 223 -13.11 -20.37 -30.73
C TYR A 223 -13.74 -20.00 -29.39
N VAL A 224 -14.97 -20.44 -29.13
CA VAL A 224 -15.66 -20.14 -27.87
C VAL A 224 -14.88 -20.71 -26.69
N GLY A 225 -14.45 -19.84 -25.78
CA GLY A 225 -13.67 -20.22 -24.60
C GLY A 225 -12.15 -20.28 -24.81
N THR A 226 -11.66 -20.09 -26.05
CA THR A 226 -10.22 -19.94 -26.32
C THR A 226 -9.69 -18.59 -25.84
N LYS A 227 -8.40 -18.54 -25.50
CA LYS A 227 -7.71 -17.35 -25.00
C LYS A 227 -6.87 -16.69 -26.09
N LEU A 228 -6.73 -15.37 -25.98
CA LEU A 228 -5.65 -14.65 -26.63
C LEU A 228 -4.37 -14.87 -25.82
N PHE A 229 -3.53 -15.82 -26.26
CA PHE A 229 -2.36 -16.25 -25.51
C PHE A 229 -1.13 -15.33 -25.70
N ARG A 230 -1.08 -14.53 -26.76
CA ARG A 230 0.03 -13.61 -27.03
C ARG A 230 -0.47 -12.21 -27.38
N LYS A 231 0.07 -11.21 -26.70
CA LYS A 231 -0.16 -9.79 -27.01
C LYS A 231 1.19 -9.09 -27.11
N ILE A 232 1.49 -8.51 -28.26
CA ILE A 232 2.61 -7.59 -28.45
C ILE A 232 2.03 -6.19 -28.69
N PRO A 233 2.18 -5.26 -27.73
CA PRO A 233 1.68 -3.90 -27.89
C PRO A 233 2.18 -3.26 -29.19
N LYS A 234 1.29 -2.58 -29.93
CA LYS A 234 1.59 -1.90 -31.20
C LYS A 234 1.99 -2.80 -32.38
N LEU A 235 1.81 -4.12 -32.26
CA LEU A 235 2.14 -5.05 -33.34
C LEU A 235 0.96 -5.99 -33.66
N TYR A 236 0.71 -6.98 -32.82
CA TYR A 236 -0.42 -7.91 -33.01
C TYR A 236 -0.87 -8.55 -31.69
N CYS A 237 -2.05 -9.15 -31.73
CA CYS A 237 -2.50 -10.12 -30.75
C CYS A 237 -2.75 -11.46 -31.46
N SER A 238 -2.39 -12.56 -30.82
CA SER A 238 -2.57 -13.91 -31.34
C SER A 238 -3.48 -14.71 -30.42
N GLY A 239 -4.34 -15.51 -31.04
CA GLY A 239 -5.28 -16.40 -30.39
C GLY A 239 -5.72 -17.50 -31.36
N GLY A 240 -6.78 -18.21 -31.00
CA GLY A 240 -7.36 -19.22 -31.87
C GLY A 240 -6.68 -20.58 -31.83
N ASP A 241 -5.86 -20.85 -30.81
CA ASP A 241 -5.40 -22.20 -30.52
C ASP A 241 -6.54 -22.99 -29.85
N VAL A 242 -7.31 -23.70 -30.68
CA VAL A 242 -8.44 -24.53 -30.24
C VAL A 242 -8.04 -25.87 -29.62
N VAL A 243 -6.76 -26.26 -29.69
CA VAL A 243 -6.30 -27.58 -29.26
C VAL A 243 -5.67 -27.53 -27.87
N TYR A 244 -4.71 -26.62 -27.66
CA TYR A 244 -3.94 -26.53 -26.41
C TYR A 244 -4.11 -25.20 -25.68
N ASP A 245 -4.72 -24.21 -26.31
CA ASP A 245 -4.95 -22.87 -25.74
C ASP A 245 -3.66 -22.19 -25.22
N ASN A 246 -2.52 -22.50 -25.85
CA ASN A 246 -1.19 -22.02 -25.45
C ASN A 246 -0.32 -21.52 -26.62
N GLY A 247 -0.81 -21.65 -27.85
CA GLY A 247 -0.16 -21.17 -29.08
C GLY A 247 0.71 -22.20 -29.80
N PHE A 248 0.84 -23.42 -29.27
CA PHE A 248 1.54 -24.53 -29.93
C PHE A 248 0.59 -25.46 -30.69
N GLY A 249 -0.72 -25.30 -30.53
CA GLY A 249 -1.70 -26.12 -31.22
C GLY A 249 -1.82 -25.79 -32.69
N CYS A 250 -2.12 -26.81 -33.48
CA CYS A 250 -2.42 -26.66 -34.90
C CYS A 250 -3.64 -27.51 -35.23
N TYR A 251 -4.72 -26.85 -35.64
CA TYR A 251 -5.95 -27.54 -36.01
C TYR A 251 -5.89 -27.93 -37.49
N ALA A 252 -5.91 -29.23 -37.75
CA ALA A 252 -6.15 -29.76 -39.09
C ALA A 252 -7.66 -29.96 -39.29
N GLN A 253 -8.17 -29.45 -40.41
CA GLN A 253 -9.58 -29.63 -40.76
C GLN A 253 -9.95 -31.12 -40.81
N ARG A 254 -11.19 -31.45 -40.47
CA ARG A 254 -11.70 -32.82 -40.45
C ARG A 254 -11.37 -33.57 -41.74
N GLY A 255 -10.74 -34.75 -41.59
CA GLY A 255 -10.35 -35.61 -42.70
C GLY A 255 -8.99 -35.26 -43.33
N ARG A 256 -8.29 -34.23 -42.83
CA ARG A 256 -6.90 -33.93 -43.22
C ARG A 256 -5.92 -34.35 -42.15
N TYR A 257 -4.76 -34.84 -42.59
CA TYR A 257 -3.61 -35.10 -41.71
C TYR A 257 -2.76 -33.84 -41.47
N ARG A 258 -2.89 -32.83 -42.34
CA ARG A 258 -2.15 -31.57 -42.25
C ARG A 258 -3.10 -30.36 -42.33
N PRO A 259 -2.72 -29.23 -41.71
CA PRO A 259 -3.42 -27.96 -41.86
C PRO A 259 -3.48 -27.51 -43.33
N ILE A 260 -4.40 -26.59 -43.62
CA ILE A 260 -4.45 -25.93 -44.93
C ILE A 260 -3.27 -24.97 -45.01
N GLY A 261 -2.50 -25.03 -46.10
CA GLY A 261 -1.45 -24.04 -46.37
C GLY A 261 -2.03 -22.70 -46.85
N ALA A 262 -1.17 -21.70 -47.03
CA ALA A 262 -1.56 -20.40 -47.52
C ALA A 262 -2.35 -20.47 -48.84
N GLU A 263 -3.54 -19.86 -48.85
CA GLU A 263 -4.37 -19.79 -50.06
C GLU A 263 -3.86 -18.74 -51.03
N ASN A 264 -3.53 -17.54 -50.53
CA ASN A 264 -2.89 -16.46 -51.28
C ASN A 264 -2.26 -15.43 -50.32
N TYR A 265 -1.55 -14.46 -50.91
CA TYR A 265 -0.97 -13.29 -50.23
C TYR A 265 -1.42 -11.99 -50.89
N HIS A 266 -2.71 -11.88 -51.26
CA HIS A 266 -3.21 -10.78 -52.08
C HIS A 266 -3.17 -9.42 -51.37
N PHE A 267 -3.45 -9.39 -50.06
CA PHE A 267 -3.50 -8.15 -49.27
C PHE A 267 -2.21 -7.91 -48.48
N SER A 268 -1.74 -6.66 -48.48
CA SER A 268 -0.62 -6.23 -47.63
C SER A 268 -1.06 -5.91 -46.21
N HIS A 269 -0.13 -6.04 -45.25
CA HIS A 269 -0.35 -5.69 -43.84
C HIS A 269 -0.22 -4.19 -43.58
N SER A 270 -1.01 -3.38 -44.29
CA SER A 270 -0.82 -1.92 -44.36
C SER A 270 -1.56 -1.13 -43.28
N MET A 271 -2.63 -1.69 -42.68
CA MET A 271 -3.44 -1.04 -41.64
C MET A 271 -3.50 -1.88 -40.34
N PRO A 272 -3.61 -1.28 -39.14
CA PRO A 272 -4.09 -1.98 -37.95
C PRO A 272 -5.50 -2.58 -38.15
N GLY A 273 -5.82 -3.63 -37.40
CA GLY A 273 -7.15 -4.26 -37.44
C GLY A 273 -7.33 -5.33 -38.52
N ILE A 274 -6.32 -5.60 -39.34
CA ILE A 274 -6.33 -6.71 -40.29
C ILE A 274 -6.18 -8.04 -39.54
N THR A 275 -7.09 -8.98 -39.82
CA THR A 275 -7.04 -10.35 -39.27
C THR A 275 -6.31 -11.25 -40.25
N LEU A 276 -5.35 -12.03 -39.75
CA LEU A 276 -4.43 -12.85 -40.56
C LEU A 276 -4.34 -14.26 -39.98
N CYS A 277 -4.20 -15.24 -40.85
CA CYS A 277 -3.79 -16.59 -40.45
C CYS A 277 -2.28 -16.68 -40.51
N GLN A 278 -1.67 -17.25 -39.47
CA GLN A 278 -0.23 -17.43 -39.41
C GLN A 278 0.14 -18.76 -40.07
N ASP A 279 1.01 -18.70 -41.08
CA ASP A 279 1.62 -19.88 -41.66
C ASP A 279 2.73 -20.39 -40.73
N TYR A 280 2.71 -21.68 -40.43
CA TYR A 280 3.87 -22.38 -39.87
C TYR A 280 4.68 -22.92 -41.06
N LEU A 281 5.78 -22.24 -41.40
CA LEU A 281 6.83 -22.78 -42.28
C LEU A 281 7.53 -23.96 -41.63
#